data_AF-A0A1G5BES1-F1
#
_entry.id   AF-A0A1G5BES1-F1
#
_cell.length_a   1.000
_cell.length_b   1.000
_cell.length_c   1.000
_cell.angle_alpha   90.00
_cell.angle_beta   90.00
_cell.angle_gamma   90.00
#
_symmetry.space_group_name_H-M   'P 1'
#
loop_
_entity.id
_entity.type
_entity.pdbx_description
1 polymer ?
#
loop_
_entity_poly.entity_id
_entity_poly.type
_entity_poly.pdbx_seq_one_letter_code
_entity_poly.pdbx_strand_id
1 'polypeptide(L)'
;MDGTVGEQAVTGSTDDRLDVVIIGDGYTADQQDDFHADATAKWADITAMEPYRSYQNLFNVWTVDAVSNQSGISGDPGADVVRDTALSSYFWCADTERLVCTDIDKVASYAAEAPAADLVVVIANSTKYGGAGYSGLQAEGYPFNGVSTLSSDHSSSSMIAAHEIGHSVGLLEDEYTYPSYGTWTGGETDGPNSTTYTPAQLVEKRAKWYRWLGQSDPTGSTVGTYEGSAYYPYGLYRPTSTSIMRELSSTDFNLPGREAMIAGFYRAGNALSTTLDTNTAIKHGKRIPVTLAVGTTGLARPELRWYVDGVEKVHARGRTAVTPHSLGVRADGRRHKVTAEAVDRTDAIRDPAVRALATDRLTWSVQATGHRR
;
A
#
# COMPACT_ATOMS: atom_id res chain seq x y z
N MET A 1 -18.21 -18.96 -11.07
CA MET A 1 -19.30 -18.23 -11.77
C MET A 1 -18.73 -16.86 -12.10
N ASP A 2 -19.19 -16.20 -13.17
CA ASP A 2 -18.68 -14.85 -13.47
C ASP A 2 -19.02 -13.87 -12.33
N GLY A 3 -18.05 -13.04 -11.94
CA GLY A 3 -18.15 -12.10 -10.81
C GLY A 3 -18.03 -12.73 -9.42
N THR A 4 -17.60 -14.00 -9.30
CA THR A 4 -17.45 -14.63 -7.97
C THR A 4 -16.32 -13.97 -7.19
N VAL A 5 -16.61 -13.57 -5.94
CA VAL A 5 -15.61 -12.98 -5.03
C VAL A 5 -15.00 -14.05 -4.14
N GLY A 6 -13.67 -14.08 -4.05
CA GLY A 6 -12.90 -14.90 -3.13
C GLY A 6 -12.19 -14.09 -2.05
N GLU A 7 -12.00 -14.71 -0.88
CA GLU A 7 -11.22 -14.17 0.24
C GLU A 7 -9.79 -14.74 0.19
N GLN A 8 -8.85 -13.99 -0.38
CA GLN A 8 -7.45 -14.41 -0.40
C GLN A 8 -6.73 -14.09 0.92
N ALA A 9 -6.95 -12.90 1.48
CA ALA A 9 -6.47 -12.53 2.80
C ALA A 9 -7.31 -11.39 3.40
N VAL A 10 -8.13 -11.68 4.42
CA VAL A 10 -8.92 -10.66 5.14
C VAL A 10 -8.34 -10.46 6.53
N THR A 11 -7.84 -9.25 6.81
CA THR A 11 -7.08 -8.93 8.03
C THR A 11 -7.76 -7.89 8.92
N GLY A 12 -8.87 -7.32 8.48
CA GLY A 12 -9.68 -6.36 9.23
C GLY A 12 -10.91 -5.88 8.46
N SER A 13 -11.63 -4.92 9.04
CA SER A 13 -12.71 -4.21 8.36
C SER A 13 -12.16 -3.47 7.14
N THR A 14 -12.94 -3.37 6.06
CA THR A 14 -12.60 -2.56 4.88
C THR A 14 -12.42 -1.07 5.24
N ASP A 15 -13.12 -0.60 6.27
CA ASP A 15 -12.95 0.77 6.79
C ASP A 15 -11.56 1.03 7.42
N ASP A 16 -10.82 -0.05 7.74
CA ASP A 16 -9.54 0.00 8.46
C ASP A 16 -8.39 -0.60 7.64
N ARG A 17 -8.59 -0.95 6.37
CA ARG A 17 -7.62 -1.68 5.55
C ARG A 17 -7.50 -1.06 4.17
N LEU A 18 -6.34 -1.27 3.55
CA LEU A 18 -6.19 -1.06 2.11
C LEU A 18 -6.75 -2.30 1.41
N ASP A 19 -7.89 -2.16 0.74
CA ASP A 19 -8.54 -3.24 0.01
C ASP A 19 -7.95 -3.39 -1.39
N VAL A 20 -7.26 -4.51 -1.63
CA VAL A 20 -6.72 -4.90 -2.93
C VAL A 20 -7.65 -5.91 -3.60
N VAL A 21 -8.10 -5.60 -4.81
CA VAL A 21 -8.87 -6.55 -5.62
C VAL A 21 -7.99 -7.11 -6.73
N ILE A 22 -7.84 -8.42 -6.78
CA ILE A 22 -7.13 -9.14 -7.83
C ILE A 22 -8.15 -9.73 -8.80
N ILE A 23 -8.03 -9.41 -10.09
CA ILE A 23 -8.97 -9.85 -11.14
C ILE A 23 -8.19 -10.58 -12.24
N GLY A 24 -8.63 -11.76 -12.64
CA GLY A 24 -8.00 -12.52 -13.73
C GLY A 24 -8.60 -12.15 -15.08
N ASP A 25 -7.77 -11.91 -16.10
CA ASP A 25 -8.25 -11.78 -17.48
C ASP A 25 -7.61 -12.83 -18.40
N GLY A 26 -8.41 -13.35 -19.33
CA GLY A 26 -8.02 -14.45 -20.21
C GLY A 26 -8.05 -15.82 -19.53
N TYR A 27 -8.72 -15.96 -18.38
CA TYR A 27 -9.03 -17.26 -17.78
C TYR A 27 -10.45 -17.65 -18.15
N THR A 28 -10.61 -18.79 -18.82
CA THR A 28 -11.93 -19.34 -19.13
C THR A 28 -12.61 -19.89 -17.87
N ALA A 29 -13.88 -20.30 -18.00
CA ALA A 29 -14.63 -20.90 -16.89
C ALA A 29 -13.92 -22.12 -16.28
N ASP A 30 -13.21 -22.91 -17.10
CA ASP A 30 -12.48 -24.11 -16.67
C ASP A 30 -11.06 -23.79 -16.12
N GLN A 31 -10.64 -22.52 -16.13
CA GLN A 31 -9.31 -22.06 -15.72
C GLN A 31 -9.35 -21.14 -14.48
N GLN A 32 -10.50 -21.02 -13.80
CA GLN A 32 -10.59 -20.16 -12.62
C GLN A 32 -9.71 -20.67 -11.47
N ASP A 33 -9.54 -21.99 -11.34
CA ASP A 33 -8.59 -22.55 -10.36
C ASP A 33 -7.14 -22.14 -10.66
N ASP A 34 -6.76 -22.04 -11.94
CA ASP A 34 -5.45 -21.54 -12.36
C ASP A 34 -5.30 -20.04 -12.00
N PHE A 35 -6.33 -19.24 -12.25
CA PHE A 35 -6.36 -17.83 -11.83
C PHE A 35 -6.12 -17.67 -10.32
N HIS A 36 -6.84 -18.42 -9.48
CA HIS A 36 -6.67 -18.33 -8.02
C HIS A 36 -5.27 -18.76 -7.56
N ALA A 37 -4.68 -19.75 -8.25
CA ALA A 37 -3.29 -20.17 -8.00
C ALA A 37 -2.30 -19.05 -8.38
N ASP A 38 -2.50 -18.41 -9.53
CA ASP A 38 -1.67 -17.28 -9.98
C ASP A 38 -1.84 -16.06 -9.07
N ALA A 39 -3.06 -15.71 -8.67
CA ALA A 39 -3.34 -14.65 -7.71
C ALA A 39 -2.62 -14.88 -6.37
N THR A 40 -2.63 -16.13 -5.89
CA THR A 40 -1.90 -16.52 -4.69
C THR A 40 -0.39 -16.35 -4.87
N ALA A 41 0.17 -16.86 -5.97
CA ALA A 41 1.60 -16.81 -6.24
C ALA A 41 2.10 -15.37 -6.44
N LYS A 42 1.40 -14.55 -7.23
CA LYS A 42 1.78 -13.16 -7.50
C LYS A 42 1.66 -12.29 -6.27
N TRP A 43 0.62 -12.46 -5.48
CA TRP A 43 0.51 -11.74 -4.22
C TRP A 43 1.62 -12.13 -3.23
N ALA A 44 2.01 -13.42 -3.19
CA ALA A 44 3.13 -13.87 -2.37
C ALA A 44 4.46 -13.24 -2.83
N ASP A 45 4.70 -13.13 -4.14
CA ASP A 45 5.87 -12.44 -4.67
C ASP A 45 5.88 -10.95 -4.28
N ILE A 46 4.75 -10.25 -4.44
CA ILE A 46 4.60 -8.83 -4.09
C ILE A 46 4.88 -8.61 -2.60
N THR A 47 4.24 -9.43 -1.75
CA THR A 47 4.36 -9.34 -0.29
C THR A 47 5.66 -9.93 0.27
N ALA A 48 6.53 -10.50 -0.57
CA ALA A 48 7.89 -10.83 -0.19
C ALA A 48 8.81 -9.59 -0.16
N MET A 49 8.46 -8.53 -0.89
CA MET A 49 9.23 -7.28 -0.97
C MET A 49 8.92 -6.34 0.19
N GLU A 50 9.90 -5.55 0.63
CA GLU A 50 9.67 -4.48 1.61
C GLU A 50 9.27 -3.17 0.91
N PRO A 51 8.30 -2.40 1.42
CA PRO A 51 7.67 -2.56 2.74
C PRO A 51 6.44 -3.47 2.78
N TYR A 52 5.94 -4.01 1.67
CA TYR A 52 4.73 -4.85 1.68
C TYR A 52 4.79 -5.97 2.73
N ARG A 53 5.92 -6.69 2.80
CA ARG A 53 6.13 -7.78 3.75
C ARG A 53 5.84 -7.41 5.20
N SER A 54 6.32 -6.25 5.63
CA SER A 54 6.19 -5.79 7.02
C SER A 54 4.79 -5.29 7.36
N TYR A 55 4.05 -4.82 6.35
CA TYR A 55 2.76 -4.15 6.51
C TYR A 55 1.60 -4.92 5.90
N GLN A 56 1.80 -6.16 5.43
CA GLN A 56 0.79 -6.97 4.74
C GLN A 56 -0.53 -7.16 5.53
N ASN A 57 -0.50 -7.00 6.85
CA ASN A 57 -1.69 -7.04 7.70
C ASN A 57 -2.52 -5.73 7.71
N LEU A 58 -2.08 -4.69 7.00
CA LEU A 58 -2.87 -3.50 6.70
C LEU A 58 -3.69 -3.66 5.43
N PHE A 59 -3.61 -4.81 4.76
CA PHE A 59 -4.31 -5.07 3.52
C PHE A 59 -5.42 -6.09 3.74
N ASN A 60 -6.51 -5.90 3.02
CA ASN A 60 -7.40 -6.98 2.64
C ASN A 60 -7.13 -7.32 1.17
N VAL A 61 -7.28 -8.59 0.80
CA VAL A 61 -7.03 -9.07 -0.56
C VAL A 61 -8.19 -9.95 -0.97
N TRP A 62 -8.88 -9.49 -2.00
CA TRP A 62 -10.03 -10.13 -2.61
C TRP A 62 -9.64 -10.62 -4.01
N THR A 63 -10.17 -11.76 -4.42
CA THR A 63 -10.14 -12.18 -5.83
C THR A 63 -11.51 -11.97 -6.45
N VAL A 64 -11.57 -11.63 -7.74
CA VAL A 64 -12.81 -11.60 -8.52
C VAL A 64 -12.62 -12.40 -9.81
N ASP A 65 -13.47 -13.40 -10.00
CA ASP A 65 -13.51 -14.24 -11.20
C ASP A 65 -14.11 -13.45 -12.37
N ALA A 66 -13.28 -12.94 -13.28
CA ALA A 66 -13.74 -12.41 -14.57
C ALA A 66 -13.59 -13.51 -15.64
N VAL A 67 -14.71 -14.12 -16.01
CA VAL A 67 -14.71 -15.32 -16.86
C VAL A 67 -14.60 -14.92 -18.33
N SER A 68 -13.44 -15.17 -18.93
CA SER A 68 -13.19 -14.91 -20.36
C SER A 68 -13.77 -15.98 -21.28
N ASN A 69 -14.20 -15.56 -22.48
CA ASN A 69 -14.64 -16.49 -23.53
C ASN A 69 -13.47 -17.25 -24.17
N GLN A 70 -12.28 -16.65 -24.19
CA GLN A 70 -11.07 -17.25 -24.73
C GLN A 70 -9.94 -17.24 -23.69
N SER A 71 -9.12 -18.30 -23.71
CA SER A 71 -7.94 -18.38 -22.86
C SER A 71 -6.85 -17.45 -23.38
N GLY A 72 -6.11 -16.82 -22.46
CA GLY A 72 -5.09 -15.77 -22.61
C GLY A 72 -5.56 -14.48 -23.28
N ILE A 73 -4.63 -13.55 -23.53
CA ILE A 73 -4.95 -12.16 -23.91
C ILE A 73 -4.53 -11.79 -25.34
N SER A 74 -5.05 -10.66 -25.84
CA SER A 74 -4.70 -10.16 -27.18
C SER A 74 -3.21 -9.75 -27.28
N GLY A 75 -2.61 -9.86 -28.45
CA GLY A 75 -1.20 -9.50 -28.68
C GLY A 75 -0.16 -10.59 -28.32
N ASP A 76 -0.62 -11.81 -27.99
CA ASP A 76 0.21 -12.97 -27.65
C ASP A 76 -0.27 -14.22 -28.44
N PRO A 77 0.60 -14.92 -29.22
CA PRO A 77 2.05 -14.67 -29.40
C PRO A 77 2.42 -13.51 -30.33
N GLY A 78 1.49 -13.00 -31.14
CA GLY A 78 1.73 -11.93 -32.11
C GLY A 78 0.82 -10.73 -31.89
N ALA A 79 1.27 -9.54 -32.31
CA ALA A 79 0.53 -8.28 -32.17
C ALA A 79 -0.84 -8.29 -32.89
N ASP A 80 -1.00 -9.15 -33.90
CA ASP A 80 -2.22 -9.33 -34.69
C ASP A 80 -3.24 -10.27 -34.04
N VAL A 81 -2.87 -10.96 -32.95
CA VAL A 81 -3.77 -11.87 -32.24
C VAL A 81 -4.79 -11.08 -31.44
N VAL A 82 -6.07 -11.33 -31.72
CA VAL A 82 -7.21 -10.77 -30.97
C VAL A 82 -7.90 -11.89 -30.22
N ARG A 83 -8.17 -11.68 -28.93
CA ARG A 83 -8.90 -12.59 -28.05
C ARG A 83 -10.06 -11.86 -27.38
N ASP A 84 -11.20 -12.53 -27.33
CA ASP A 84 -12.39 -12.11 -26.60
C ASP A 84 -12.26 -12.48 -25.12
N THR A 85 -11.84 -11.50 -24.31
CA THR A 85 -11.58 -11.66 -22.88
C THR A 85 -12.44 -10.70 -22.07
N ALA A 86 -12.69 -11.07 -20.81
CA ALA A 86 -13.59 -10.38 -19.91
C ALA A 86 -13.19 -8.90 -19.72
N LEU A 87 -11.90 -8.61 -19.56
CA LEU A 87 -11.39 -7.25 -19.35
C LEU A 87 -10.77 -6.61 -20.61
N SER A 88 -10.70 -7.36 -21.72
CA SER A 88 -10.09 -6.92 -22.98
C SER A 88 -8.63 -6.51 -22.81
N SER A 89 -7.86 -7.25 -22.01
CA SER A 89 -6.43 -7.03 -21.85
C SER A 89 -5.67 -7.31 -23.15
N TYR A 90 -4.63 -6.53 -23.42
CA TYR A 90 -3.81 -6.66 -24.63
C TYR A 90 -2.37 -6.16 -24.43
N PHE A 91 -1.42 -6.87 -25.04
CA PHE A 91 -0.02 -6.42 -25.19
C PHE A 91 0.11 -5.33 -26.27
N TRP A 92 1.30 -4.75 -26.43
CA TRP A 92 1.61 -3.75 -27.47
C TRP A 92 0.89 -2.41 -27.30
N CYS A 93 0.46 -2.10 -26.08
CA CYS A 93 -0.09 -0.79 -25.78
C CYS A 93 0.95 0.31 -26.04
N ALA A 94 0.52 1.41 -26.67
CA ALA A 94 1.40 2.52 -27.09
C ALA A 94 2.65 2.05 -27.86
N ASP A 95 2.48 1.09 -28.77
CA ASP A 95 3.53 0.48 -29.60
C ASP A 95 4.68 -0.17 -28.80
N THR A 96 4.45 -0.45 -27.51
CA THR A 96 5.43 -1.05 -26.61
C THR A 96 5.00 -2.47 -26.26
N GLU A 97 5.71 -3.46 -26.79
CA GLU A 97 5.36 -4.89 -26.70
C GLU A 97 4.97 -5.35 -25.29
N ARG A 98 5.76 -4.98 -24.28
CA ARG A 98 5.60 -5.43 -22.89
C ARG A 98 4.47 -4.73 -22.12
N LEU A 99 3.89 -3.65 -22.65
CA LEU A 99 2.81 -2.95 -21.96
C LEU A 99 1.50 -3.69 -22.14
N VAL A 100 0.93 -4.14 -21.02
CA VAL A 100 -0.36 -4.82 -20.96
C VAL A 100 -1.41 -3.81 -20.53
N CYS A 101 -2.22 -3.33 -21.47
CA CYS A 101 -3.34 -2.44 -21.17
C CYS A 101 -4.65 -3.24 -21.07
N THR A 102 -5.63 -2.69 -20.38
CA THR A 102 -6.96 -3.29 -20.15
C THR A 102 -8.05 -2.23 -20.23
N ASP A 103 -9.30 -2.64 -20.39
CA ASP A 103 -10.46 -1.76 -20.33
C ASP A 103 -10.80 -1.41 -18.87
N ILE A 104 -10.58 -0.15 -18.47
CA ILE A 104 -10.73 0.28 -17.08
C ILE A 104 -12.19 0.33 -16.62
N ASP A 105 -13.15 0.55 -17.53
CA ASP A 105 -14.58 0.51 -17.19
C ASP A 105 -14.99 -0.93 -16.82
N LYS A 106 -14.49 -1.92 -17.56
CA LYS A 106 -14.72 -3.34 -17.22
C LYS A 106 -14.03 -3.74 -15.92
N VAL A 107 -12.78 -3.31 -15.72
CA VAL A 107 -12.06 -3.51 -14.46
C VAL A 107 -12.87 -2.94 -13.29
N ALA A 108 -13.41 -1.72 -13.44
CA ALA A 108 -14.21 -1.09 -12.41
C ALA A 108 -15.51 -1.84 -12.13
N SER A 109 -16.16 -2.38 -13.16
CA SER A 109 -17.37 -3.20 -12.99
C SER A 109 -17.09 -4.47 -12.17
N TYR A 110 -16.00 -5.18 -12.45
CA TYR A 110 -15.65 -6.38 -11.67
C TYR A 110 -15.13 -6.04 -10.27
N ALA A 111 -14.34 -4.97 -10.12
CA ALA A 111 -13.85 -4.52 -8.81
C ALA A 111 -15.00 -4.17 -7.86
N ALA A 112 -16.12 -3.66 -8.39
CA ALA A 112 -17.31 -3.31 -7.61
C ALA A 112 -18.05 -4.51 -6.99
N GLU A 113 -17.75 -5.74 -7.43
CA GLU A 113 -18.30 -6.95 -6.80
C GLU A 113 -17.67 -7.23 -5.43
N ALA A 114 -16.41 -6.81 -5.22
CA ALA A 114 -15.72 -6.96 -3.95
C ALA A 114 -16.30 -5.99 -2.87
N PRO A 115 -16.14 -6.31 -1.57
CA PRO A 115 -16.64 -5.44 -0.49
C PRO A 115 -16.11 -4.01 -0.53
N ALA A 116 -14.87 -3.82 -0.99
CA ALA A 116 -14.22 -2.55 -1.21
C ALA A 116 -13.03 -2.73 -2.18
N ALA A 117 -12.58 -1.63 -2.78
CA ALA A 117 -11.44 -1.61 -3.68
C ALA A 117 -10.72 -0.26 -3.62
N ASP A 118 -9.54 -0.22 -2.99
CA ASP A 118 -8.64 0.94 -3.01
C ASP A 118 -7.61 0.85 -4.15
N LEU A 119 -7.29 -0.37 -4.56
CA LEU A 119 -6.31 -0.72 -5.58
C LEU A 119 -6.78 -1.98 -6.31
N VAL A 120 -6.56 -2.04 -7.62
CA VAL A 120 -6.86 -3.23 -8.42
C VAL A 120 -5.59 -3.79 -9.06
N VAL A 121 -5.47 -5.11 -9.07
CA VAL A 121 -4.41 -5.85 -9.75
C VAL A 121 -5.04 -6.78 -10.78
N VAL A 122 -4.71 -6.63 -12.05
CA VAL A 122 -5.20 -7.47 -13.15
C VAL A 122 -4.13 -8.46 -13.56
N ILE A 123 -4.40 -9.75 -13.39
CA ILE A 123 -3.53 -10.83 -13.85
C ILE A 123 -3.98 -11.26 -15.24
N ALA A 124 -3.15 -11.00 -16.25
CA ALA A 124 -3.35 -11.46 -17.61
C ALA A 124 -2.78 -12.87 -17.79
N ASN A 125 -3.62 -13.83 -18.19
CA ASN A 125 -3.22 -15.21 -18.48
C ASN A 125 -2.26 -15.26 -19.68
N SER A 126 -0.96 -15.28 -19.41
CA SER A 126 0.09 -15.30 -20.43
C SER A 126 1.46 -15.60 -19.81
N THR A 127 2.27 -16.37 -20.54
CA THR A 127 3.70 -16.59 -20.25
C THR A 127 4.60 -15.47 -20.76
N LYS A 128 4.08 -14.60 -21.64
CA LYS A 128 4.84 -13.48 -22.20
C LYS A 128 5.05 -12.44 -21.11
N TYR A 129 6.26 -11.91 -21.01
CA TYR A 129 6.57 -10.85 -20.06
C TYR A 129 5.80 -9.56 -20.38
N GLY A 130 5.04 -9.06 -19.42
CA GLY A 130 4.49 -7.71 -19.47
C GLY A 130 3.69 -7.31 -18.23
N GLY A 131 3.26 -6.05 -18.30
CA GLY A 131 2.51 -5.34 -17.27
C GLY A 131 2.54 -3.83 -17.54
N ALA A 132 1.67 -3.10 -16.86
CA ALA A 132 1.56 -1.65 -16.90
C ALA A 132 0.82 -1.13 -15.66
N GLY A 133 0.91 0.17 -15.40
CA GLY A 133 0.16 0.84 -14.35
C GLY A 133 -0.75 1.93 -14.88
N TYR A 134 -1.85 2.11 -14.16
CA TYR A 134 -2.77 3.22 -14.27
C TYR A 134 -2.84 3.86 -12.90
N SER A 135 -2.34 5.08 -12.74
CA SER A 135 -2.32 5.79 -11.46
C SER A 135 -3.18 7.05 -11.53
N GLY A 136 -3.72 7.49 -10.39
CA GLY A 136 -4.51 8.73 -10.33
C GLY A 136 -5.95 8.58 -10.80
N LEU A 137 -6.44 7.33 -10.92
CA LEU A 137 -7.76 7.03 -11.45
C LEU A 137 -8.92 7.60 -10.62
N GLN A 138 -8.72 7.89 -9.32
CA GLN A 138 -9.71 8.63 -8.52
C GLN A 138 -10.00 10.02 -9.09
N ALA A 139 -8.97 10.72 -9.60
CA ALA A 139 -9.16 12.04 -10.21
C ALA A 139 -9.95 11.95 -11.53
N GLU A 140 -9.96 10.77 -12.16
CA GLU A 140 -10.72 10.46 -13.37
C GLU A 140 -12.15 9.94 -13.06
N GLY A 141 -12.49 9.77 -11.77
CA GLY A 141 -13.83 9.38 -11.32
C GLY A 141 -14.01 7.91 -10.96
N TYR A 142 -12.94 7.11 -10.97
CA TYR A 142 -12.99 5.70 -10.56
C TYR A 142 -12.91 5.55 -9.03
N PRO A 143 -13.44 4.45 -8.45
CA PRO A 143 -13.50 4.26 -7.01
C PRO A 143 -12.18 3.81 -6.37
N PHE A 144 -11.11 3.59 -7.15
CA PHE A 144 -9.79 3.11 -6.70
C PHE A 144 -8.66 4.03 -7.20
N ASN A 145 -7.52 3.99 -6.50
CA ASN A 145 -6.36 4.86 -6.77
C ASN A 145 -5.63 4.49 -8.06
N GLY A 146 -5.65 3.21 -8.43
CA GLY A 146 -4.97 2.73 -9.61
C GLY A 146 -5.23 1.26 -9.93
N VAL A 147 -4.80 0.88 -11.12
CA VAL A 147 -4.80 -0.49 -11.63
C VAL A 147 -3.37 -0.86 -11.98
N SER A 148 -2.91 -2.02 -11.53
CA SER A 148 -1.67 -2.63 -12.02
C SER A 148 -2.00 -3.87 -12.81
N THR A 149 -1.44 -4.01 -14.01
CA THR A 149 -1.55 -5.22 -14.82
C THR A 149 -0.23 -6.00 -14.78
N LEU A 150 -0.33 -7.32 -14.81
CA LEU A 150 0.84 -8.21 -14.89
C LEU A 150 0.48 -9.52 -15.57
N SER A 151 1.47 -10.13 -16.22
CA SER A 151 1.34 -11.48 -16.76
C SER A 151 1.43 -12.56 -15.67
N SER A 152 0.61 -13.59 -15.79
CA SER A 152 0.51 -14.73 -14.86
C SER A 152 1.80 -15.55 -14.77
N ASP A 153 2.42 -15.87 -15.90
CA ASP A 153 3.45 -16.90 -15.98
C ASP A 153 4.83 -16.34 -16.32
N HIS A 154 5.14 -15.15 -15.79
CA HIS A 154 6.48 -14.57 -15.86
C HIS A 154 6.95 -14.05 -14.49
N SER A 155 8.16 -14.46 -14.07
CA SER A 155 8.70 -14.14 -12.74
C SER A 155 8.97 -12.66 -12.52
N SER A 156 9.39 -11.93 -13.57
CA SER A 156 9.60 -10.48 -13.49
C SER A 156 8.31 -9.65 -13.49
N SER A 157 7.15 -10.25 -13.79
CA SER A 157 5.88 -9.51 -13.86
C SER A 157 5.37 -9.10 -12.47
N SER A 158 5.68 -9.88 -11.41
CA SER A 158 5.40 -9.48 -10.02
C SER A 158 6.13 -8.20 -9.61
N MET A 159 7.32 -7.95 -10.20
CA MET A 159 8.09 -6.73 -9.95
C MET A 159 7.46 -5.51 -10.64
N ILE A 160 6.87 -5.70 -11.82
CA ILE A 160 6.05 -4.64 -12.45
C ILE A 160 4.91 -4.32 -11.51
N ALA A 161 4.16 -5.31 -11.03
CA ALA A 161 3.04 -5.03 -10.14
C ALA A 161 3.45 -4.24 -8.89
N ALA A 162 4.54 -4.64 -8.23
CA ALA A 162 5.06 -3.88 -7.10
C ALA A 162 5.51 -2.46 -7.46
N HIS A 163 6.09 -2.23 -8.64
CA HIS A 163 6.44 -0.92 -9.16
C HIS A 163 5.19 -0.04 -9.38
N GLU A 164 4.15 -0.56 -10.04
CA GLU A 164 2.93 0.21 -10.34
C GLU A 164 2.10 0.54 -9.09
N ILE A 165 2.10 -0.36 -8.11
CA ILE A 165 1.53 -0.10 -6.79
C ILE A 165 2.32 1.03 -6.10
N GLY A 166 3.61 1.17 -6.40
CA GLY A 166 4.46 2.30 -6.01
C GLY A 166 3.86 3.66 -6.37
N HIS A 167 3.38 3.82 -7.60
CA HIS A 167 2.70 5.04 -8.04
C HIS A 167 1.38 5.23 -7.30
N SER A 168 0.54 4.19 -7.25
CA SER A 168 -0.83 4.29 -6.74
C SER A 168 -0.91 4.51 -5.23
N VAL A 169 0.00 3.88 -4.48
CA VAL A 169 0.00 3.90 -3.01
C VAL A 169 1.03 4.88 -2.47
N GLY A 170 2.24 4.85 -3.01
CA GLY A 170 3.36 5.69 -2.55
C GLY A 170 3.41 7.08 -3.17
N LEU A 171 2.61 7.34 -4.22
CA LEU A 171 2.67 8.55 -5.04
C LEU A 171 4.07 8.77 -5.63
N LEU A 172 4.78 7.68 -5.92
CA LEU A 172 6.13 7.70 -6.45
C LEU A 172 6.11 8.10 -7.92
N GLU A 173 7.15 8.79 -8.36
CA GLU A 173 7.46 8.98 -9.77
C GLU A 173 8.32 7.83 -10.29
N ASP A 174 8.32 7.65 -11.60
CA ASP A 174 9.34 6.86 -12.27
C ASP A 174 10.72 7.46 -12.09
N GLU A 175 11.74 6.62 -11.91
CA GLU A 175 13.13 7.05 -11.71
C GLU A 175 14.02 6.74 -12.94
N TYR A 176 13.49 6.06 -13.96
CA TYR A 176 14.17 5.86 -15.23
C TYR A 176 14.02 7.05 -16.17
N THR A 177 14.83 7.04 -17.23
CA THR A 177 14.93 8.15 -18.17
C THR A 177 14.95 7.67 -19.61
N TYR A 178 14.49 8.54 -20.51
CA TYR A 178 14.56 8.34 -21.94
C TYR A 178 15.33 9.50 -22.58
N PRO A 179 16.34 9.23 -23.43
CA PRO A 179 17.09 10.30 -24.10
C PRO A 179 16.20 11.30 -24.86
N SER A 180 15.06 10.85 -25.38
CA SER A 180 14.09 11.67 -26.11
C SER A 180 13.44 12.79 -25.28
N TYR A 181 13.41 12.68 -23.95
CA TYR A 181 12.79 13.69 -23.08
C TYR A 181 13.69 14.91 -22.86
N GLY A 182 15.01 14.78 -23.02
CA GLY A 182 15.94 15.89 -22.86
C GLY A 182 16.01 16.44 -21.43
N THR A 183 16.02 17.76 -21.27
CA THR A 183 16.17 18.42 -19.96
C THR A 183 14.82 18.90 -19.44
N TRP A 184 14.50 18.57 -18.19
CA TRP A 184 13.37 19.18 -17.50
C TRP A 184 13.62 20.67 -17.26
N THR A 185 12.68 21.50 -17.71
CA THR A 185 12.72 22.97 -17.52
C THR A 185 11.56 23.48 -16.66
N GLY A 186 10.78 22.57 -16.07
CA GLY A 186 9.63 22.89 -15.22
C GLY A 186 10.02 23.22 -13.77
N GLY A 187 8.99 23.35 -12.93
CA GLY A 187 9.16 23.54 -11.48
C GLY A 187 9.49 22.25 -10.73
N GLU A 188 9.44 22.34 -9.40
CA GLU A 188 9.55 21.18 -8.52
C GLU A 188 8.41 20.19 -8.78
N THR A 189 8.72 18.90 -8.81
CA THR A 189 7.76 17.81 -9.00
C THR A 189 6.99 17.50 -7.73
N ASP A 190 5.82 16.86 -7.83
CA ASP A 190 5.01 16.51 -6.66
C ASP A 190 5.49 15.22 -5.97
N GLY A 191 5.85 14.18 -6.72
CA GLY A 191 6.21 12.90 -6.13
C GLY A 191 7.46 12.95 -5.21
N PRO A 192 7.50 12.11 -4.17
CA PRO A 192 8.46 12.26 -3.07
C PRO A 192 9.87 11.77 -3.42
N ASN A 193 10.05 11.07 -4.52
CA ASN A 193 11.32 10.50 -5.00
C ASN A 193 11.89 11.19 -6.26
N SER A 194 11.35 12.35 -6.65
CA SER A 194 11.90 13.20 -7.71
C SER A 194 11.99 14.65 -7.25
N THR A 195 13.03 15.37 -7.65
CA THR A 195 13.23 16.78 -7.26
C THR A 195 14.07 17.56 -8.28
N THR A 196 13.88 18.88 -8.36
CA THR A 196 14.80 19.82 -9.04
C THR A 196 15.93 20.29 -8.11
N TYR A 197 15.88 19.95 -6.82
CA TYR A 197 16.79 20.48 -5.81
C TYR A 197 18.11 19.72 -5.72
N THR A 198 19.20 20.48 -5.61
CA THR A 198 20.52 19.97 -5.20
C THR A 198 20.49 19.48 -3.74
N PRO A 199 21.49 18.70 -3.27
CA PRO A 199 21.54 18.24 -1.89
C PRO A 199 21.49 19.39 -0.86
N ALA A 200 22.18 20.51 -1.16
CA ALA A 200 22.18 21.68 -0.29
C ALA A 200 20.79 22.32 -0.20
N GLN A 201 20.08 22.41 -1.32
CA GLN A 201 18.72 22.97 -1.37
C GLN A 201 17.70 22.07 -0.66
N LEU A 202 17.83 20.73 -0.76
CA LEU A 202 16.98 19.81 0.01
C LEU A 202 17.11 20.07 1.52
N VAL A 203 18.34 20.23 2.03
CA VAL A 203 18.61 20.53 3.45
C VAL A 203 18.08 21.91 3.83
N GLU A 204 18.39 22.94 3.04
CA GLU A 204 17.97 24.32 3.29
C GLU A 204 16.44 24.44 3.36
N LYS A 205 15.75 23.84 2.38
CA LYS A 205 14.29 23.87 2.26
C LYS A 205 13.58 22.87 3.17
N ARG A 206 14.31 21.91 3.74
CA ARG A 206 13.75 20.74 4.45
C ARG A 206 12.69 20.01 3.61
N ALA A 207 13.01 19.81 2.34
CA ALA A 207 12.09 19.25 1.35
C ALA A 207 12.41 17.77 1.05
N LYS A 208 11.39 17.04 0.61
CA LYS A 208 11.51 15.65 0.10
C LYS A 208 12.32 14.77 1.07
N TRP A 209 13.37 14.11 0.58
CA TRP A 209 14.18 13.17 1.35
C TRP A 209 15.37 13.81 2.09
N TYR A 210 15.32 15.10 2.42
CA TYR A 210 16.44 15.74 3.12
C TYR A 210 16.87 15.01 4.42
N ARG A 211 15.95 14.33 5.11
CA ARG A 211 16.22 13.53 6.33
C ARG A 211 16.99 12.23 6.05
N TRP A 212 17.04 11.81 4.79
CA TRP A 212 17.68 10.58 4.35
C TRP A 212 19.04 10.81 3.69
N LEU A 213 19.41 12.06 3.36
CA LEU A 213 20.70 12.35 2.74
C LEU A 213 21.87 11.74 3.52
N GLY A 214 22.77 11.06 2.80
CA GLY A 214 23.95 10.41 3.35
C GLY A 214 23.70 9.05 4.04
N GLN A 215 22.47 8.55 4.07
CA GLN A 215 22.17 7.23 4.62
C GLN A 215 22.53 6.12 3.64
N SER A 216 23.01 4.99 4.17
CA SER A 216 23.14 3.75 3.38
C SER A 216 21.74 3.22 3.05
N ASP A 217 21.51 2.96 1.77
CA ASP A 217 20.22 2.54 1.23
C ASP A 217 20.21 1.00 1.00
N PRO A 218 19.05 0.31 1.15
CA PRO A 218 18.93 -1.11 0.84
C PRO A 218 19.29 -1.46 -0.62
N THR A 219 19.17 -0.50 -1.54
CA THR A 219 19.59 -0.66 -2.94
C THR A 219 21.11 -0.77 -3.13
N GLY A 220 21.89 -0.67 -2.05
CA GLY A 220 23.35 -0.72 -2.06
C GLY A 220 24.05 0.61 -2.36
N SER A 221 23.27 1.68 -2.55
CA SER A 221 23.78 3.03 -2.78
C SER A 221 23.66 3.91 -1.52
N THR A 222 24.20 5.12 -1.56
CA THR A 222 24.01 6.13 -0.51
C THR A 222 22.95 7.11 -0.98
N VAL A 223 21.97 7.44 -0.15
CA VAL A 223 20.95 8.43 -0.51
C VAL A 223 21.59 9.80 -0.77
N GLY A 224 21.35 10.32 -1.97
CA GLY A 224 21.89 11.58 -2.48
C GLY A 224 20.92 12.23 -3.47
N THR A 225 21.45 12.90 -4.49
CA THR A 225 20.67 13.43 -5.62
C THR A 225 21.34 12.98 -6.91
N TYR A 226 20.83 11.93 -7.52
CA TYR A 226 21.36 11.33 -8.74
C TYR A 226 20.62 11.89 -9.93
N GLU A 227 21.33 12.50 -10.89
CA GLU A 227 20.68 13.13 -12.05
C GLU A 227 19.96 12.09 -12.91
N GLY A 228 18.77 12.46 -13.36
CA GLY A 228 17.84 11.63 -14.11
C GLY A 228 16.70 11.11 -13.23
N SER A 229 15.47 11.48 -13.58
CA SER A 229 14.23 11.05 -12.92
C SER A 229 13.01 11.45 -13.77
N ALA A 230 11.85 10.86 -13.50
CA ALA A 230 10.57 11.12 -14.16
C ALA A 230 10.71 11.22 -15.69
N TYR A 231 11.37 10.23 -16.29
CA TYR A 231 11.67 10.14 -17.74
C TYR A 231 12.74 11.12 -18.27
N TYR A 232 13.06 12.20 -17.56
CA TYR A 232 14.04 13.20 -18.01
C TYR A 232 15.47 12.83 -17.63
N PRO A 233 16.41 12.72 -18.59
CA PRO A 233 17.82 12.47 -18.28
C PRO A 233 18.52 13.61 -17.54
N TYR A 234 18.03 14.85 -17.62
CA TYR A 234 18.65 16.04 -17.00
C TYR A 234 17.64 16.94 -16.30
N GLY A 235 18.09 17.70 -15.30
CA GLY A 235 17.29 18.72 -14.61
C GLY A 235 16.40 18.21 -13.47
N LEU A 236 16.28 16.90 -13.33
CA LEU A 236 15.65 16.23 -12.19
C LEU A 236 16.62 15.26 -11.54
N TYR A 237 16.42 15.01 -10.24
CA TYR A 237 17.21 14.10 -9.44
C TYR A 237 16.33 13.09 -8.74
N ARG A 238 16.81 11.84 -8.67
CA ARG A 238 16.27 10.75 -7.85
C ARG A 238 17.16 10.51 -6.62
N PRO A 239 16.69 9.80 -5.58
CA PRO A 239 17.43 9.68 -4.32
C PRO A 239 18.60 8.70 -4.36
N THR A 240 18.57 7.70 -5.24
CA THR A 240 19.56 6.59 -5.27
C THR A 240 20.00 6.25 -6.68
N SER A 241 21.10 5.50 -6.84
CA SER A 241 21.55 5.10 -8.17
C SER A 241 20.57 4.15 -8.86
N THR A 242 19.88 3.31 -8.08
CA THR A 242 18.88 2.33 -8.51
C THR A 242 17.77 2.19 -7.46
N SER A 243 16.62 1.68 -7.88
CA SER A 243 15.47 1.28 -7.06
C SER A 243 14.49 0.50 -7.96
N ILE A 244 13.47 -0.12 -7.37
CA ILE A 244 12.37 -0.73 -8.14
C ILE A 244 11.64 0.30 -9.02
N MET A 245 11.62 1.59 -8.64
CA MET A 245 11.04 2.67 -9.45
C MET A 245 11.93 3.06 -10.64
N ARG A 246 13.16 2.55 -10.71
CA ARG A 246 14.10 2.81 -11.81
C ARG A 246 14.27 1.62 -12.74
N GLU A 247 14.58 0.46 -12.18
CA GLU A 247 14.90 -0.72 -12.96
C GLU A 247 14.50 -2.00 -12.21
N LEU A 248 13.94 -2.95 -12.94
CA LEU A 248 13.43 -4.20 -12.39
C LEU A 248 14.54 -5.22 -12.09
N SER A 249 15.81 -4.85 -12.20
CA SER A 249 16.92 -5.62 -11.61
C SER A 249 17.08 -5.35 -10.11
N SER A 250 16.46 -4.28 -9.59
CA SER A 250 16.39 -3.99 -8.16
C SER A 250 15.02 -4.37 -7.62
N THR A 251 14.98 -5.17 -6.55
CA THR A 251 13.74 -5.56 -5.85
C THR A 251 13.40 -4.64 -4.67
N ASP A 252 14.22 -3.61 -4.43
CA ASP A 252 14.08 -2.71 -3.30
C ASP A 252 13.58 -1.33 -3.74
N PHE A 253 12.57 -0.82 -3.02
CA PHE A 253 12.36 0.61 -2.91
C PHE A 253 13.54 1.25 -2.16
N ASN A 254 14.01 2.40 -2.66
CA ASN A 254 14.93 3.24 -1.88
C ASN A 254 14.25 3.77 -0.60
N LEU A 255 15.03 4.27 0.36
CA LEU A 255 14.53 4.71 1.66
C LEU A 255 13.40 5.77 1.55
N PRO A 256 13.51 6.81 0.70
CA PRO A 256 12.41 7.75 0.50
C PRO A 256 11.15 7.10 -0.06
N GLY A 257 11.30 6.22 -1.07
CA GLY A 257 10.19 5.49 -1.65
C GLY A 257 9.52 4.56 -0.65
N ARG A 258 10.32 3.85 0.16
CA ARG A 258 9.85 2.98 1.25
C ARG A 258 9.05 3.76 2.30
N GLU A 259 9.53 4.92 2.74
CA GLU A 259 8.79 5.76 3.67
C GLU A 259 7.46 6.26 3.06
N ALA A 260 7.46 6.65 1.80
CA ALA A 260 6.26 7.09 1.09
C ALA A 260 5.24 5.97 0.91
N MET A 261 5.69 4.74 0.64
CA MET A 261 4.85 3.54 0.62
C MET A 261 4.23 3.26 1.98
N ILE A 262 5.02 3.32 3.07
CA ILE A 262 4.51 3.17 4.43
C ILE A 262 3.46 4.24 4.74
N ALA A 263 3.70 5.49 4.32
CA ALA A 263 2.70 6.55 4.44
C ALA A 263 1.41 6.22 3.69
N GLY A 264 1.51 5.63 2.49
CA GLY A 264 0.37 5.15 1.72
C GLY A 264 -0.44 4.07 2.43
N PHE A 265 0.23 3.08 3.03
CA PHE A 265 -0.45 2.03 3.79
C PHE A 265 -1.21 2.60 4.99
N TYR A 266 -0.63 3.55 5.72
CA TYR A 266 -1.29 4.23 6.85
C TYR A 266 -2.32 5.30 6.44
N ARG A 267 -2.38 5.72 5.16
CA ARG A 267 -3.48 6.56 4.67
C ARG A 267 -4.78 5.78 4.51
N ALA A 268 -4.67 4.50 4.14
CA ALA A 268 -5.82 3.62 3.91
C ALA A 268 -6.13 2.72 5.12
N GLY A 269 -5.11 2.31 5.88
CA GLY A 269 -5.25 1.32 6.94
C GLY A 269 -4.95 1.83 8.34
N ASN A 270 -5.72 1.33 9.32
CA ASN A 270 -5.51 1.55 10.75
C ASN A 270 -4.75 0.38 11.37
N ALA A 271 -3.62 0.65 12.02
CA ALA A 271 -2.88 -0.34 12.79
C ALA A 271 -3.54 -0.71 14.12
N LEU A 272 -4.39 0.15 14.69
CA LEU A 272 -5.09 -0.11 15.95
C LEU A 272 -6.61 -0.21 15.77
N SER A 273 -7.19 -1.36 16.12
CA SER A 273 -8.64 -1.58 16.08
C SER A 273 -9.18 -2.16 17.38
N THR A 274 -10.50 -2.14 17.54
CA THR A 274 -11.21 -2.72 18.69
C THR A 274 -12.58 -3.24 18.27
N THR A 275 -13.07 -4.26 18.97
CA THR A 275 -14.47 -4.70 18.87
C THR A 275 -15.39 -3.97 19.87
N LEU A 276 -14.83 -3.12 20.73
CA LEU A 276 -15.58 -2.40 21.75
C LEU A 276 -15.91 -0.99 21.28
N ASP A 277 -17.21 -0.70 21.12
CA ASP A 277 -17.71 0.63 20.77
C ASP A 277 -17.10 1.75 21.63
N THR A 278 -16.52 2.73 20.96
CA THR A 278 -15.88 3.92 21.54
C THR A 278 -16.87 5.04 21.84
N ASN A 279 -18.10 4.98 21.29
CA ASN A 279 -19.13 6.00 21.46
C ASN A 279 -19.95 5.82 22.74
N THR A 280 -20.03 4.60 23.26
CA THR A 280 -20.77 4.30 24.49
C THR A 280 -19.88 4.35 25.73
N ALA A 281 -20.39 4.92 26.82
CA ALA A 281 -19.68 4.93 28.09
C ALA A 281 -19.53 3.52 28.67
N ILE A 282 -18.31 3.16 29.07
CA ILE A 282 -18.00 1.84 29.62
C ILE A 282 -17.89 1.88 31.15
N LYS A 283 -18.22 0.74 31.77
CA LYS A 283 -18.13 0.57 33.24
C LYS A 283 -16.67 0.40 33.67
N HIS A 284 -16.38 0.78 34.92
CA HIS A 284 -15.06 0.72 35.54
C HIS A 284 -14.32 -0.63 35.45
N GLY A 285 -15.04 -1.75 35.51
CA GLY A 285 -14.48 -3.11 35.39
C GLY A 285 -14.56 -3.71 33.98
N LYS A 286 -15.08 -2.99 32.98
CA LYS A 286 -15.24 -3.52 31.62
C LYS A 286 -13.86 -3.74 31.00
N ARG A 287 -13.63 -4.95 30.45
CA ARG A 287 -12.44 -5.26 29.67
C ARG A 287 -12.48 -4.52 28.32
N ILE A 288 -11.39 -3.85 27.99
CA ILE A 288 -11.16 -3.14 26.73
C ILE A 288 -10.13 -3.95 25.93
N PRO A 289 -10.53 -4.71 24.91
CA PRO A 289 -9.61 -5.35 23.97
C PRO A 289 -9.21 -4.39 22.85
N VAL A 290 -7.97 -4.45 22.40
CA VAL A 290 -7.49 -3.82 21.17
C VAL A 290 -6.63 -4.81 20.38
N THR A 291 -6.60 -4.64 19.07
CA THR A 291 -5.81 -5.45 18.15
C THR A 291 -4.82 -4.54 17.43
N LEU A 292 -3.57 -4.99 17.32
CA LEU A 292 -2.58 -4.39 16.44
C LEU A 292 -2.54 -5.19 15.14
N ALA A 293 -2.80 -4.53 14.01
CA ALA A 293 -2.72 -5.17 12.69
C ALA A 293 -1.25 -5.48 12.35
N VAL A 294 -0.37 -4.52 12.60
CA VAL A 294 1.04 -4.63 12.25
C VAL A 294 1.82 -5.34 13.35
N GLY A 295 2.72 -6.25 12.96
CA GLY A 295 3.61 -6.96 13.86
C GLY A 295 4.92 -6.22 14.11
N THR A 296 5.85 -6.86 14.83
CA THR A 296 7.21 -6.35 15.07
C THR A 296 8.28 -7.02 14.19
N THR A 297 7.86 -7.87 13.24
CA THR A 297 8.74 -8.51 12.26
C THR A 297 9.02 -7.59 11.07
N GLY A 298 10.23 -7.65 10.51
CA GLY A 298 10.61 -6.80 9.38
C GLY A 298 10.92 -5.36 9.79
N LEU A 299 10.36 -4.39 9.09
CA LEU A 299 10.54 -2.95 9.31
C LEU A 299 9.66 -2.40 10.43
N ALA A 300 8.41 -2.82 10.52
CA ALA A 300 7.42 -2.17 11.38
C ALA A 300 7.75 -2.32 12.88
N ARG A 301 7.54 -1.26 13.66
CA ARG A 301 7.77 -1.27 15.12
C ARG A 301 6.61 -0.58 15.85
N PRO A 302 5.39 -1.15 15.83
CA PRO A 302 4.24 -0.56 16.52
C PRO A 302 4.43 -0.61 18.04
N GLU A 303 4.27 0.53 18.68
CA GLU A 303 4.25 0.66 20.13
C GLU A 303 2.83 1.00 20.61
N LEU A 304 2.24 0.09 21.39
CA LEU A 304 0.95 0.32 22.04
C LEU A 304 1.13 0.92 23.44
N ARG A 305 0.49 2.07 23.66
CA ARG A 305 0.51 2.83 24.92
C ARG A 305 -0.92 3.10 25.40
N TRP A 306 -1.07 3.22 26.72
CA TRP A 306 -2.36 3.49 27.35
C TRP A 306 -2.30 4.77 28.18
N TYR A 307 -3.39 5.53 28.16
CA TYR A 307 -3.52 6.80 28.85
C TYR A 307 -4.82 6.85 29.65
N VAL A 308 -4.80 7.52 30.79
CA VAL A 308 -6.00 7.93 31.52
C VAL A 308 -5.97 9.44 31.66
N ASP A 309 -6.99 10.11 31.14
CA ASP A 309 -7.12 11.58 31.13
C ASP A 309 -5.84 12.28 30.59
N GLY A 310 -5.26 11.70 29.54
CA GLY A 310 -4.02 12.20 28.91
C GLY A 310 -2.72 11.81 29.61
N VAL A 311 -2.77 11.12 30.76
CA VAL A 311 -1.58 10.67 31.50
C VAL A 311 -1.27 9.22 31.16
N GLU A 312 -0.06 8.97 30.65
CA GLU A 312 0.39 7.63 30.27
C GLU A 312 0.43 6.67 31.48
N LYS A 313 0.02 5.42 31.24
CA LYS A 313 0.11 4.29 32.15
C LYS A 313 1.22 3.35 31.68
N VAL A 314 2.45 3.68 32.05
CA VAL A 314 3.68 2.97 31.60
C VAL A 314 3.63 1.46 31.88
N HIS A 315 3.04 1.03 33.00
CA HIS A 315 2.89 -0.39 33.35
C HIS A 315 1.95 -1.18 32.42
N ALA A 316 1.19 -0.47 31.58
CA ALA A 316 0.25 -1.05 30.62
C ALA A 316 0.77 -1.01 29.16
N ARG A 317 1.99 -0.50 28.91
CA ARG A 317 2.61 -0.56 27.57
C ARG A 317 2.57 -1.98 26.99
N GLY A 318 2.23 -2.09 25.71
CA GLY A 318 2.13 -3.35 24.98
C GLY A 318 0.92 -4.24 25.35
N ARG A 319 0.11 -3.89 26.35
CA ARG A 319 -1.06 -4.71 26.72
C ARG A 319 -2.18 -4.54 25.69
N THR A 320 -2.56 -5.62 25.02
CA THR A 320 -3.68 -5.66 24.07
C THR A 320 -5.05 -5.78 24.75
N ALA A 321 -5.08 -5.92 26.07
CA ALA A 321 -6.32 -5.81 26.84
C ALA A 321 -6.07 -5.25 28.24
N VAL A 322 -6.96 -4.35 28.67
CA VAL A 322 -6.92 -3.71 29.99
C VAL A 322 -8.34 -3.56 30.56
N THR A 323 -8.43 -3.15 31.83
CA THR A 323 -9.66 -2.59 32.40
C THR A 323 -9.39 -1.16 32.88
N PRO A 324 -10.37 -0.25 32.89
CA PRO A 324 -10.21 1.07 33.49
C PRO A 324 -9.66 1.00 34.92
N HIS A 325 -10.15 0.05 35.72
CA HIS A 325 -9.62 -0.20 37.07
C HIS A 325 -8.11 -0.51 37.07
N SER A 326 -7.63 -1.43 36.23
CA SER A 326 -6.21 -1.78 36.14
C SER A 326 -5.30 -0.63 35.65
N LEU A 327 -5.89 0.37 34.98
CA LEU A 327 -5.21 1.59 34.57
C LEU A 327 -5.21 2.68 35.67
N GLY A 328 -5.84 2.41 36.82
CA GLY A 328 -5.92 3.34 37.94
C GLY A 328 -7.02 4.39 37.82
N VAL A 329 -8.04 4.17 36.98
CA VAL A 329 -9.24 5.02 36.95
C VAL A 329 -9.92 4.96 38.32
N ARG A 330 -10.25 6.10 38.91
CA ARG A 330 -10.90 6.17 40.25
C ARG A 330 -12.40 6.00 40.12
N ALA A 331 -13.03 5.33 41.08
CA ALA A 331 -14.49 5.22 41.17
C ALA A 331 -15.09 6.43 41.92
N ASP A 332 -14.74 7.64 41.50
CA ASP A 332 -15.10 8.89 42.16
C ASP A 332 -16.40 9.53 41.60
N GLY A 333 -17.11 8.81 40.74
CA GLY A 333 -18.35 9.27 40.09
C GLY A 333 -18.12 10.22 38.91
N ARG A 334 -16.87 10.61 38.61
CA ARG A 334 -16.54 11.44 37.45
C ARG A 334 -16.42 10.59 36.19
N ARG A 335 -16.49 11.26 35.03
CA ARG A 335 -16.18 10.66 33.75
C ARG A 335 -14.68 10.77 33.51
N HIS A 336 -14.05 9.64 33.20
CA HIS A 336 -12.65 9.57 32.79
C HIS A 336 -12.54 9.21 31.31
N LYS A 337 -11.41 9.51 30.69
CA LYS A 337 -11.06 9.05 29.35
C LYS A 337 -9.96 8.01 29.45
N VAL A 338 -10.18 6.83 28.87
CA VAL A 338 -9.13 5.84 28.65
C VAL A 338 -8.80 5.86 27.17
N THR A 339 -7.53 6.04 26.82
CA THR A 339 -7.08 6.07 25.43
C THR A 339 -6.02 5.00 25.20
N ALA A 340 -6.20 4.18 24.17
CA ALA A 340 -5.15 3.38 23.57
C ALA A 340 -4.54 4.15 22.40
N GLU A 341 -3.23 4.16 22.29
CA GLU A 341 -2.48 4.79 21.20
C GLU A 341 -1.49 3.78 20.64
N ALA A 342 -1.52 3.56 19.33
CA ALA A 342 -0.50 2.81 18.63
C ALA A 342 0.31 3.76 17.76
N VAL A 343 1.63 3.71 17.87
CA VAL A 343 2.53 4.50 17.01
C VAL A 343 3.54 3.55 16.41
N ASP A 344 3.62 3.47 15.09
CA ASP A 344 4.78 2.84 14.47
C ASP A 344 6.01 3.68 14.79
N ARG A 345 7.04 3.09 15.40
CA ARG A 345 8.31 3.74 15.76
C ARG A 345 9.49 3.28 14.92
N THR A 346 9.22 2.59 13.80
CA THR A 346 10.27 2.13 12.88
C THR A 346 11.19 3.27 12.44
N ASP A 347 12.49 2.96 12.30
CA ASP A 347 13.46 3.88 11.71
C ASP A 347 13.25 4.09 10.21
N ALA A 348 12.38 3.30 9.57
CA ALA A 348 11.94 3.49 8.18
C ALA A 348 10.98 4.68 8.00
N ILE A 349 10.59 5.37 9.08
CA ILE A 349 9.83 6.63 9.06
C ILE A 349 10.67 7.71 9.75
N ARG A 350 11.07 8.76 9.04
CA ARG A 350 11.78 9.93 9.58
C ARG A 350 10.96 11.20 9.51
N ASP A 351 9.97 11.28 8.63
CA ASP A 351 9.07 12.41 8.52
C ASP A 351 8.03 12.40 9.68
N PRO A 352 7.97 13.46 10.50
CA PRO A 352 6.95 13.58 11.54
C PRO A 352 5.51 13.54 11.01
N ALA A 353 5.26 13.99 9.77
CA ALA A 353 3.94 13.90 9.16
C ALA A 353 3.57 12.45 8.86
N VAL A 354 4.50 11.65 8.33
CA VAL A 354 4.29 10.22 8.13
C VAL A 354 4.16 9.49 9.47
N ARG A 355 4.92 9.89 10.49
CA ARG A 355 4.76 9.36 11.85
C ARG A 355 3.37 9.66 12.43
N ALA A 356 2.82 10.83 12.14
CA ALA A 356 1.48 11.21 12.58
C ALA A 356 0.39 10.39 11.87
N LEU A 357 0.57 10.09 10.58
CA LEU A 357 -0.28 9.13 9.85
C LEU A 357 -0.19 7.73 10.46
N ALA A 358 1.01 7.28 10.80
CA ALA A 358 1.26 6.00 11.47
C ALA A 358 0.94 5.99 12.98
N THR A 359 0.03 6.87 13.44
CA THR A 359 -0.40 6.99 14.83
C THR A 359 -1.92 6.89 14.95
N ASP A 360 -2.40 5.80 15.54
CA ASP A 360 -3.82 5.58 15.80
C ASP A 360 -4.19 5.80 17.25
N ARG A 361 -5.41 6.29 17.50
CA ARG A 361 -5.95 6.49 18.85
C ARG A 361 -7.38 6.02 18.97
N LEU A 362 -7.62 5.13 19.93
CA LEU A 362 -8.97 4.73 20.35
C LEU A 362 -9.23 5.26 21.75
N THR A 363 -10.35 5.96 21.97
CA THR A 363 -10.69 6.56 23.26
C THR A 363 -12.08 6.14 23.73
N TRP A 364 -12.17 5.66 24.97
CA TRP A 364 -13.42 5.31 25.63
C TRP A 364 -13.70 6.26 26.79
N SER A 365 -14.95 6.67 26.93
CA SER A 365 -15.42 7.35 28.14
C SER A 365 -15.77 6.33 29.22
N VAL A 366 -15.22 6.48 30.42
CA VAL A 366 -15.48 5.58 31.56
C VAL A 366 -16.37 6.28 32.57
N GLN A 367 -17.47 5.66 32.94
CA GLN A 367 -18.28 6.06 34.09
C GLN A 367 -17.96 5.13 35.26
N ALA A 368 -17.24 5.66 36.25
CA ALA A 368 -16.80 4.90 37.40
C ALA A 368 -17.55 5.37 38.66
N THR A 369 -18.74 4.81 38.89
CA THR A 369 -19.50 5.04 40.13
C THR A 369 -19.04 4.06 41.20
N GLY A 370 -18.55 4.57 42.34
CA GLY A 370 -18.33 3.72 43.51
C GLY A 370 -19.65 3.09 43.98
N HIS A 371 -19.62 1.83 44.40
CA HIS A 371 -20.76 1.28 45.15
C HIS A 371 -20.95 2.14 46.39
N ARG A 372 -22.11 2.83 46.50
CA ARG A 372 -22.58 3.34 47.79
C ARG A 372 -22.68 2.12 48.71
N ARG A 373 -21.80 2.05 49.71
CA ARG A 373 -21.91 1.08 50.81
C ARG A 373 -23.10 1.44 51.69
#